data_AF-A0A8J5ZDS7-F1
#
_entry.id   AF-A0A8J5ZDS7-F1
#
_cell.length_a   1.000
_cell.length_b   1.000
_cell.length_c   1.000
_cell.angle_alpha   90.00
_cell.angle_beta   90.00
_cell.angle_gamma   90.00
#
_symmetry.space_group_name_H-M   'P 1'
#
loop_
_entity.id
_entity.type
_entity.pdbx_description
1 polymer ?
#
loop_
_entity_poly.entity_id
_entity_poly.type
_entity_poly.pdbx_seq_one_letter_code
_entity_poly.pdbx_strand_id
1 'polypeptide(L)'
;MLHFEREVPNIESHKLTNVNVLLKRLSSLLTLITDYVYFENSSSNPYLIRRIEELNKTATGNVEAKVVCFYRRRDISNTLIMLADKHA
;
A
#
# COMPACT_ATOMS: atom_id res chain seq x y z
N MET A 1 -0.19 -20.34 -7.68
CA MET A 1 0.88 -20.69 -6.73
C MET A 1 2.01 -19.69 -6.90
N LEU A 2 2.02 -18.63 -6.10
CA LEU A 2 3.22 -17.86 -5.79
C LEU A 2 3.31 -17.93 -4.26
N HIS A 3 4.15 -18.84 -3.79
CA HIS A 3 4.51 -18.97 -2.39
C HIS A 3 5.32 -17.73 -2.01
N PHE A 4 4.77 -16.88 -1.16
CA PHE A 4 5.55 -15.87 -0.46
C PHE A 4 5.88 -16.43 0.92
N GLU A 5 6.82 -17.38 0.98
CA GLU A 5 7.42 -17.77 2.25
C GLU A 5 8.35 -16.65 2.71
N ARG A 6 7.84 -15.82 3.63
CA ARG A 6 8.73 -15.11 4.55
C ARG A 6 8.69 -15.87 5.86
N GLU A 7 9.69 -16.73 6.08
CA GLU A 7 10.03 -17.21 7.41
C GLU A 7 10.19 -15.98 8.32
N VAL A 8 9.31 -15.88 9.33
CA VAL A 8 9.44 -14.90 10.39
C VAL A 8 10.37 -15.52 11.42
N PRO A 9 11.60 -15.00 11.63
CA PRO A 9 12.48 -15.56 12.62
C PRO A 9 11.85 -15.32 14.00
N ASN A 10 11.69 -16.42 14.73
CA ASN A 10 11.33 -16.43 16.14
C ASN A 10 12.48 -15.77 16.91
N ILE A 11 12.39 -14.46 17.13
CA ILE A 11 13.42 -13.70 17.86
C ILE A 11 13.04 -13.76 19.34
N GLU A 12 13.65 -14.73 20.03
CA GLU A 12 13.82 -14.64 21.46
C GLU A 12 14.49 -13.31 21.82
N SER A 13 13.94 -12.75 22.88
CA SER A 13 14.17 -11.44 23.44
C SER A 13 15.63 -11.16 23.82
N HIS A 14 15.98 -9.88 23.68
CA HIS A 14 17.09 -9.13 24.30
C HIS A 14 18.32 -8.86 23.41
N LYS A 15 18.55 -7.56 23.14
CA LYS A 15 19.74 -6.90 22.56
C LYS A 15 19.79 -6.57 21.05
N LEU A 16 18.71 -6.05 20.48
CA LEU A 16 18.75 -5.42 19.14
C LEU A 16 18.00 -4.07 19.09
N THR A 17 18.52 -3.05 19.78
CA THR A 17 17.93 -1.70 19.78
C THR A 17 18.41 -0.82 18.63
N ASN A 18 19.62 -1.02 18.09
CA ASN A 18 20.15 -0.18 17.00
C ASN A 18 19.90 -0.73 15.58
N VAL A 19 20.08 -2.04 15.37
CA VAL A 19 19.92 -2.67 14.04
C VAL A 19 18.45 -2.65 13.58
N ASN A 20 17.50 -2.89 14.47
CA ASN A 20 16.07 -2.82 14.17
C ASN A 20 15.61 -1.39 13.83
N VAL A 21 16.22 -0.37 14.44
CA VAL A 21 15.91 1.04 14.13
C VAL A 21 16.47 1.42 12.76
N LEU A 22 17.67 0.96 12.41
CA LEU A 22 18.26 1.18 11.09
C LEU A 22 17.48 0.43 9.99
N LEU A 23 17.07 -0.82 10.23
CA LEU A 23 16.21 -1.58 9.32
C LEU A 23 14.82 -0.92 9.18
N LYS A 24 14.23 -0.40 10.26
CA LYS A 24 13.00 0.40 10.19
C LYS A 24 13.18 1.67 9.37
N ARG A 25 14.32 2.36 9.50
CA ARG A 25 14.65 3.56 8.70
C ARG A 25 14.88 3.24 7.22
N LEU A 26 15.57 2.14 6.91
CA LEU A 26 15.76 1.66 5.53
C LEU A 26 14.43 1.17 4.92
N SER A 27 13.60 0.49 5.70
CA SER A 27 12.22 0.13 5.32
C SER A 27 11.38 1.38 5.01
N SER A 28 11.54 2.45 5.79
CA SER A 28 10.86 3.74 5.58
C SER A 28 11.36 4.48 4.32
N LEU A 29 12.63 4.29 3.94
CA LEU A 29 13.22 4.84 2.71
C LEU A 29 12.75 4.11 1.45
N LEU A 30 12.50 2.80 1.55
CA LEU A 30 11.90 1.99 0.48
C LEU A 30 10.43 2.34 0.22
N THR A 31 9.67 2.68 1.27
CA THR A 31 8.25 3.10 1.18
C THR A 31 8.12 4.34 0.28
N LEU A 32 8.96 5.36 0.49
CA LEU A 32 8.97 6.61 -0.28
C LEU A 32 9.02 6.47 -1.81
N ILE A 33 9.50 5.34 -2.35
CA ILE A 33 9.73 5.16 -3.79
C ILE A 33 8.75 4.15 -4.42
N THR A 34 8.09 3.26 -3.66
CA THR A 34 7.40 2.09 -4.24
C THR A 34 5.96 1.83 -3.77
N ASP A 35 5.27 2.80 -3.19
CA ASP A 35 3.96 2.57 -2.55
C ASP A 35 2.76 2.46 -3.50
N TYR A 36 2.96 2.51 -4.82
CA TYR A 36 1.87 2.36 -5.79
C TYR A 36 1.59 0.89 -6.08
N VAL A 37 0.33 0.50 -5.98
CA VAL A 37 -0.15 -0.88 -6.10
C VAL A 37 -1.32 -0.98 -7.08
N TYR A 38 -1.34 -2.09 -7.81
CA TYR A 38 -2.38 -2.42 -8.78
C TYR A 38 -3.40 -3.34 -8.13
N PHE A 39 -4.66 -2.91 -8.13
CA PHE A 39 -5.79 -3.66 -7.61
C PHE A 39 -6.63 -4.20 -8.76
N GLU A 40 -6.99 -5.48 -8.68
CA GLU A 40 -8.00 -6.06 -9.54
C GLU A 40 -9.40 -5.59 -9.11
N ASN A 41 -10.19 -5.12 -10.07
CA ASN A 41 -11.59 -4.73 -9.85
C ASN A 41 -12.55 -5.77 -10.45
N SER A 42 -12.27 -6.19 -11.69
CA SER A 42 -12.84 -7.37 -12.33
C SER A 42 -11.93 -7.79 -13.48
N SER A 43 -12.02 -9.04 -13.91
CA SER A 43 -11.15 -9.61 -14.95
C SER A 43 -11.22 -8.89 -16.31
N SER A 44 -12.31 -8.18 -16.59
CA SER A 44 -12.50 -7.42 -17.83
C SER A 44 -12.18 -5.93 -17.71
N ASN A 45 -11.88 -5.43 -16.50
CA ASN A 45 -11.56 -4.04 -16.27
C ASN A 45 -10.05 -3.84 -16.11
N PRO A 46 -9.48 -2.74 -16.60
CA PRO A 46 -8.07 -2.44 -16.32
C PRO A 46 -7.87 -2.20 -14.82
N TYR A 47 -6.71 -2.61 -14.31
CA TYR A 47 -6.33 -2.49 -12.89
C TYR A 47 -6.51 -1.06 -12.35
N LEU A 48 -6.90 -0.99 -11.08
CA LEU A 48 -6.98 0.26 -10.32
C LEU A 48 -5.61 0.56 -9.72
N ILE A 49 -5.24 1.83 -9.68
CA ILE A 49 -3.98 2.27 -9.06
C ILE A 49 -4.31 2.89 -7.71
N ARG A 50 -3.57 2.49 -6.69
CA ARG A 50 -3.67 3.06 -5.34
C ARG A 50 -2.28 3.32 -4.78
N ARG A 51 -2.13 4.34 -3.95
CA ARG A 51 -0.91 4.56 -3.16
C ARG A 51 -1.15 4.09 -1.73
N ILE A 52 -0.25 3.29 -1.20
CA ILE A 52 -0.27 2.87 0.19
C ILE A 52 0.18 4.05 1.06
N GLU A 53 -0.63 4.39 2.06
CA GLU A 53 -0.26 5.36 3.10
C GLU A 53 0.23 4.64 4.36
N GLU A 54 -0.34 3.46 4.63
CA GLU A 54 -0.07 2.70 5.84
C GLU A 54 -0.37 1.22 5.61
N LEU A 55 0.46 0.35 6.18
CA LEU A 55 0.22 -1.09 6.24
C LEU A 55 0.14 -1.53 7.69
N ASN A 56 -0.94 -2.22 8.03
CA ASN A 56 -1.19 -2.76 9.34
C ASN A 56 -1.26 -4.28 9.28
N LYS A 57 -0.47 -4.95 10.13
CA LYS A 57 -0.56 -6.40 10.29
C LYS A 57 -1.43 -6.70 11.51
N THR A 58 -2.52 -7.43 11.32
CA THR A 58 -3.39 -7.84 12.42
C THR A 58 -2.73 -8.93 13.26
N ALA A 59 -3.17 -9.10 14.51
CA ALA A 59 -2.68 -10.16 15.40
C ALA A 59 -2.92 -11.59 14.83
N THR A 60 -3.93 -11.75 13.98
CA THR A 60 -4.24 -13.00 13.27
C THR A 60 -3.34 -13.24 12.06
N GLY A 61 -2.48 -12.28 11.71
CA GLY A 61 -1.52 -12.37 10.61
C GLY A 61 -1.99 -11.78 9.28
N ASN A 62 -3.21 -11.25 9.20
CA ASN A 62 -3.71 -10.57 8.00
C ASN A 62 -2.99 -9.23 7.81
N VAL A 63 -2.92 -8.76 6.57
CA VAL A 63 -2.36 -7.45 6.23
C VAL A 63 -3.47 -6.57 5.67
N GLU A 64 -3.64 -5.42 6.29
CA GLU A 64 -4.58 -4.38 5.89
C GLU A 64 -3.79 -3.18 5.38
N ALA A 65 -4.30 -2.52 4.34
CA ALA A 65 -3.66 -1.36 3.75
C ALA A 65 -4.60 -0.16 3.76
N LYS A 66 -4.16 0.95 4.35
CA LYS A 66 -4.78 2.25 4.14
C LYS A 66 -4.19 2.85 2.88
N VAL A 67 -5.06 3.25 1.96
CA VAL A 67 -4.66 3.62 0.61
C VAL A 67 -5.35 4.90 0.12
N VAL A 68 -4.64 5.68 -0.69
CA VAL A 68 -5.19 6.75 -1.52
C VAL A 68 -5.60 6.15 -2.86
N CYS A 69 -6.84 6.41 -3.30
CA CYS A 69 -7.37 5.93 -4.57
C CYS A 69 -7.11 6.93 -5.69
N PHE A 70 -6.59 6.44 -6.82
CA PHE A 70 -6.54 7.20 -8.07
C PHE A 70 -7.68 6.74 -8.97
N TYR A 71 -8.46 7.70 -9.45
CA TYR A 71 -9.56 7.45 -10.36
C TYR A 71 -9.18 7.87 -11.77
N ARG A 72 -9.54 7.06 -12.76
CA ARG A 72 -9.49 7.51 -14.15
C ARG A 72 -10.65 8.45 -14.37
N ARG A 73 -10.52 9.40 -15.28
CA ARG A 73 -11.60 10.38 -15.58
C ARG A 73 -12.95 9.70 -15.85
N ARG A 74 -12.97 8.58 -16.58
CA ARG A 74 -14.20 7.81 -16.85
C ARG A 74 -14.86 7.15 -15.62
N ASP A 75 -14.11 6.93 -14.55
CA ASP A 75 -14.62 6.31 -13.32
C ASP A 75 -15.22 7.36 -12.36
N ILE A 76 -15.06 8.65 -12.67
CA ILE A 76 -15.58 9.78 -11.89
C ILE A 76 -16.87 10.26 -12.56
N SER A 77 -17.88 10.64 -11.78
CA SER A 77 -19.12 11.17 -12.36
C SER A 77 -18.86 12.47 -13.12
N ASN A 78 -19.55 12.66 -14.25
CA ASN A 78 -19.41 13.87 -15.07
C ASN A 78 -19.68 15.16 -14.29
N THR A 79 -20.62 15.12 -13.34
CA THR A 79 -20.91 16.27 -12.46
C THR A 79 -19.70 16.68 -11.64
N LEU A 80 -18.97 15.73 -11.06
CA LEU A 80 -17.78 16.02 -10.23
C LEU A 80 -16.64 16.55 -11.09
N ILE A 81 -16.49 16.02 -12.30
CA ILE A 81 -15.49 16.51 -13.27
C ILE A 81 -15.76 17.96 -13.63
N MET A 82 -17.00 18.30 -13.99
CA MET A 82 -17.39 19.68 -14.32
C MET A 82 -17.17 20.65 -13.16
N LEU A 83 -17.44 20.21 -11.93
CA LEU A 83 -17.21 21.02 -10.73
C LEU A 83 -15.72 21.26 -10.49
N ALA A 84 -14.87 20.24 -10.68
CA ALA A 84 -13.42 20.36 -10.55
C ALA A 84 -12.83 21.29 -11.61
N ASP A 85 -13.24 21.13 -12.88
CA ASP A 85 -12.77 21.94 -14.00
C ASP A 85 -13.15 23.45 -13.85
N LYS A 86 -14.21 23.78 -13.09
CA LYS A 86 -14.63 25.17 -12.82
C LYS A 86 -13.66 25.94 -11.91
N HIS A 87 -12.93 25.24 -11.06
CA HIS A 87 -12.00 25.83 -10.07
C HIS A 87 -10.53 25.55 -10.39
N ALA A 88 -10.25 25.02 -11.59
CA ALA A 88 -8.91 24.72 -12.10
C ALA A 88 -8.22 25.94 -12.74
#